data_AF-A0A7C5R7S6-F1
#
_entry.id   AF-A0A7C5R7S6-F1
#
_cell.length_a   1.000
_cell.length_b   1.000
_cell.length_c   1.000
_cell.angle_alpha   90.00
_cell.angle_beta   90.00
_cell.angle_gamma   90.00
#
_symmetry.space_group_name_H-M   'P 1'
#
loop_
_entity.id
_entity.type
_entity.pdbx_description
1 polymer ?
#
loop_
_entity_poly.entity_id
_entity_poly.type
_entity_poly.pdbx_seq_one_letter_code
_entity_poly.pdbx_strand_id
1 'polypeptide(L)'
;MKNILDGKGTRATAGGVFSFKTVIILIVLGAFSFSAYFVLAGFASDLRSTNNGGEHALSKSAIGFAGLVHILKENGQSVSITREPAYRRADKRKLKIITVPVGFFPVALDEIEFKQPTLIVLPKWQTRPMPGHKGWVRKLNAPNKPIVPVGRISQKLTPITGEIEITRSNKDSERVHIQPANRDTDSAEYQIFNFENLQTIDGKNLLPIYITDQGPVLAQVKDSQTFILSDPDFMNTHSITKSTIAAFADNIVNRIQEKTGTRDVVFDLSLHGFTGSQNLIKLALTAPFLGATLALLA
;
A
#
# COMPACT_ATOMS: atom_id res chain seq x y z
N MET A 1 44.80 -86.27 -4.69
CA MET A 1 44.02 -85.03 -4.93
C MET A 1 43.92 -84.30 -3.60
N LYS A 2 44.50 -83.09 -3.49
CA LYS A 2 44.53 -82.29 -2.26
C LYS A 2 43.84 -80.96 -2.57
N ASN A 3 42.70 -80.71 -1.93
CA ASN A 3 41.87 -79.52 -2.13
C ASN A 3 42.63 -78.25 -1.70
N ILE A 4 42.66 -77.25 -2.58
CA ILE A 4 43.14 -75.90 -2.29
C ILE A 4 41.91 -75.00 -2.21
N LEU A 5 41.54 -74.62 -0.99
CA LEU A 5 40.66 -73.49 -0.72
C LEU A 5 41.54 -72.41 -0.11
N ASP A 6 41.97 -71.44 -0.91
CA ASP A 6 42.63 -70.22 -0.41
C ASP A 6 41.70 -69.03 -0.68
N GLY A 7 40.73 -68.85 0.22
CA GLY A 7 39.89 -67.68 0.27
C GLY A 7 40.57 -66.58 1.09
N LYS A 8 41.30 -65.67 0.43
CA LYS A 8 41.65 -64.38 1.02
C LYS A 8 40.57 -63.35 0.70
N GLY A 9 39.57 -63.27 1.58
CA GLY A 9 38.68 -62.13 1.65
C GLY A 9 39.43 -60.94 2.25
N THR A 10 39.84 -59.99 1.41
CA THR A 10 40.24 -58.65 1.83
C THR A 10 39.03 -57.95 2.44
N ARG A 11 38.98 -57.85 3.78
CA ARG A 11 38.05 -56.93 4.45
C ARG A 11 38.45 -55.50 4.07
N ALA A 12 37.74 -54.93 3.10
CA ALA A 12 37.67 -53.48 2.96
C ALA A 12 37.03 -52.93 4.24
N THR A 13 37.86 -52.34 5.11
CA THR A 13 37.35 -51.44 6.15
C THR A 13 36.75 -50.24 5.41
N ALA A 14 35.42 -50.22 5.28
CA ALA A 14 34.69 -49.02 4.91
C ALA A 14 34.99 -47.95 5.98
N GLY A 15 35.98 -47.10 5.73
CA GLY A 15 36.20 -45.90 6.53
C GLY A 15 34.91 -45.10 6.50
N GLY A 16 34.30 -44.88 7.66
CA GLY A 16 33.03 -44.17 7.78
C GLY A 16 33.10 -42.84 7.04
N VAL A 17 32.17 -42.63 6.11
CA VAL A 17 32.14 -41.47 5.18
C VAL A 17 32.04 -40.13 5.93
N PHE A 18 31.67 -40.12 7.21
CA PHE A 18 31.65 -38.94 8.07
C PHE A 18 32.14 -39.22 9.49
N SER A 19 32.87 -38.27 10.09
CA SER A 19 33.26 -38.26 11.50
C SER A 19 32.05 -37.92 12.40
N PHE A 20 31.88 -38.64 13.51
CA PHE A 20 30.82 -38.39 14.50
C PHE A 20 30.76 -36.93 14.99
N LYS A 21 31.93 -36.30 15.17
CA LYS A 21 32.03 -34.88 15.53
C LYS A 21 31.46 -33.96 14.45
N THR A 22 31.71 -34.28 13.18
CA THR A 22 31.17 -33.52 12.04
C THR A 22 29.66 -33.66 11.97
N VAL A 23 29.12 -34.86 12.21
CA VAL A 23 27.66 -35.10 12.24
C VAL A 23 26.99 -34.27 13.34
N ILE A 24 27.53 -34.25 14.56
CA ILE A 24 26.99 -33.42 15.65
C ILE A 24 27.00 -31.94 15.29
N ILE A 25 28.11 -31.42 14.74
CA ILE A 25 28.21 -30.01 14.34
C ILE A 25 27.14 -29.67 13.30
N LEU A 26 26.94 -30.53 12.30
CA LEU A 26 25.93 -30.34 11.26
C LEU A 26 24.50 -30.33 11.84
N ILE A 27 24.19 -31.21 12.79
CA ILE A 27 22.88 -31.26 13.45
C ILE A 27 22.63 -29.96 14.23
N VAL A 28 23.60 -29.50 15.03
CA VAL A 28 23.47 -28.26 15.81
C VAL A 28 23.31 -27.05 14.90
N LEU A 29 24.11 -26.95 13.84
CA LEU A 29 24.02 -25.86 12.87
C LEU A 29 22.67 -25.87 12.13
N GLY A 30 22.17 -27.05 11.78
CA GLY A 30 20.85 -27.23 11.17
C GLY A 30 19.72 -26.80 12.09
N ALA A 31 19.73 -27.25 13.35
CA ALA A 31 18.74 -26.88 14.35
C ALA A 31 18.75 -25.37 14.65
N PHE A 32 19.93 -24.76 14.75
CA PHE A 32 20.09 -23.32 14.93
C PHE A 32 19.56 -22.54 13.73
N SER A 33 19.97 -22.91 12.52
CA SER A 33 19.56 -22.25 11.28
C SER A 33 18.05 -22.37 11.05
N PHE A 34 17.46 -23.53 11.36
CA PHE A 34 16.03 -23.76 11.28
C PHE A 34 15.26 -22.90 12.29
N SER A 35 15.73 -22.83 13.54
CA SER A 35 15.12 -21.99 14.58
C SER A 35 15.19 -20.51 14.21
N ALA A 36 16.34 -20.05 13.71
CA ALA A 36 16.51 -18.68 13.23
C ALA A 36 15.57 -18.37 12.05
N TYR A 37 15.46 -19.27 11.08
CA TYR A 37 14.51 -19.15 9.97
C TYR A 37 13.06 -19.07 10.48
N PHE A 38 12.68 -19.92 11.43
CA PHE A 38 11.33 -19.97 11.99
C PHE A 38 10.95 -18.64 12.67
N VAL A 39 11.84 -18.09 13.49
CA VAL A 39 11.66 -16.76 14.09
C VAL A 39 11.55 -15.69 13.01
N LEU A 40 12.48 -15.66 12.05
CA LEU A 40 12.49 -14.66 10.99
C LEU A 40 11.22 -14.71 10.13
N ALA A 41 10.71 -15.91 9.84
CA ALA A 41 9.46 -16.10 9.12
C ALA A 41 8.25 -15.55 9.89
N GLY A 42 8.20 -15.74 11.21
CA GLY A 42 7.16 -15.18 12.07
C GLY A 42 7.14 -13.65 12.08
N PHE A 43 8.32 -13.01 12.12
CA PHE A 43 8.47 -11.55 12.19
C PHE A 43 8.75 -10.88 10.84
N ALA A 44 8.67 -11.61 9.72
CA ALA A 44 9.02 -11.11 8.39
C ALA A 44 8.23 -9.86 7.98
N SER A 45 6.96 -9.74 8.41
CA SER A 45 6.12 -8.57 8.12
C SER A 45 6.57 -7.31 8.84
N ASP A 46 7.10 -7.43 10.06
CA ASP A 46 7.59 -6.30 10.86
C ASP A 46 8.93 -5.76 10.36
N LEU A 47 9.72 -6.64 9.73
CA LEU A 47 11.03 -6.31 9.15
C LEU A 47 10.93 -5.61 7.80
N ARG A 48 9.72 -5.55 7.19
CA ARG A 48 9.51 -4.83 5.94
C ARG A 48 9.78 -3.35 6.14
N SER A 49 10.60 -2.78 5.25
CA SER A 49 10.81 -1.34 5.22
C SER A 49 9.47 -0.63 5.04
N THR A 50 9.15 0.27 5.97
CA THR A 50 8.00 1.18 5.86
C THR A 50 8.21 2.23 4.78
N ASN A 51 9.45 2.52 4.39
CA ASN A 51 9.78 3.36 3.26
C ASN A 51 10.28 2.48 2.10
N ASN A 52 9.35 1.81 1.42
CA ASN A 52 9.62 0.82 0.37
C ASN A 52 9.41 1.36 -1.06
N GLY A 53 9.03 2.63 -1.21
CA GLY A 53 8.74 3.24 -2.51
C GLY A 53 7.26 3.24 -2.91
N GLY A 54 6.38 2.58 -2.15
CA GLY A 54 4.96 2.41 -2.49
C GLY A 54 4.11 3.68 -2.40
N GLU A 55 2.89 3.59 -2.93
CA GLU A 55 1.90 4.68 -2.94
C GLU A 55 1.10 4.69 -1.63
N HIS A 56 1.76 4.93 -0.50
CA HIS A 56 1.11 4.89 0.82
C HIS A 56 1.69 5.92 1.80
N ALA A 57 1.00 6.11 2.93
CA ALA A 57 1.26 7.17 3.92
C ALA A 57 2.64 7.09 4.60
N LEU A 58 3.26 5.91 4.68
CA LEU A 58 4.62 5.78 5.23
C LEU A 58 5.76 6.00 4.20
N SER A 59 5.42 6.08 2.91
CA SER A 59 6.42 6.17 1.85
C SER A 59 6.81 7.61 1.58
N LYS A 60 8.12 7.88 1.59
CA LYS A 60 8.70 9.18 1.25
C LYS A 60 9.10 9.28 -0.24
N SER A 61 8.69 8.30 -1.04
CA SER A 61 8.97 8.30 -2.47
C SER A 61 8.19 9.40 -3.19
N ALA A 62 8.57 9.70 -4.44
CA ALA A 62 7.85 10.66 -5.28
C ALA A 62 6.33 10.37 -5.36
N ILE A 63 5.96 9.09 -5.42
CA ILE A 63 4.57 8.63 -5.51
C ILE A 63 3.95 8.29 -4.14
N GLY A 64 4.72 8.44 -3.05
CA GLY A 64 4.29 8.18 -1.68
C GLY A 64 3.47 9.32 -1.08
N PHE A 65 2.89 9.10 0.10
CA PHE A 65 1.97 10.04 0.76
C PHE A 65 2.49 10.57 2.10
N ALA A 66 3.75 10.28 2.47
CA ALA A 66 4.31 10.76 3.74
C ALA A 66 4.38 12.29 3.83
N GLY A 67 4.60 12.98 2.70
CA GLY A 67 4.57 14.44 2.69
C GLY A 67 3.18 15.00 3.01
N LEU A 68 2.10 14.38 2.51
CA LEU A 68 0.74 14.79 2.84
C LEU A 68 0.44 14.59 4.34
N VAL A 69 0.85 13.45 4.90
CA VAL A 69 0.72 13.19 6.35
C VAL A 69 1.40 14.29 7.16
N HIS A 70 2.58 14.74 6.72
CA HIS A 70 3.30 15.81 7.38
C HIS A 70 2.55 17.15 7.29
N ILE A 71 2.12 17.56 6.08
CA ILE A 71 1.40 18.83 5.86
C ILE A 71 0.12 18.88 6.70
N LEU A 72 -0.69 17.81 6.67
CA LEU A 72 -1.94 17.77 7.44
C LEU A 72 -1.67 17.94 8.95
N LYS A 73 -0.62 17.29 9.49
CA LYS A 73 -0.23 17.44 10.90
C LYS A 73 0.23 18.85 11.24
N GLU A 74 1.05 19.46 10.40
CA GLU A 74 1.51 20.84 10.57
C GLU A 74 0.34 21.83 10.51
N ASN A 75 -0.69 21.53 9.72
CA ASN A 75 -1.94 22.29 9.65
C ASN A 75 -2.90 22.00 10.84
N GLY A 76 -2.45 21.28 11.87
CA GLY A 76 -3.21 21.01 13.08
C GLY A 76 -4.20 19.85 13.00
N GLN A 77 -4.20 19.06 11.91
CA GLN A 77 -5.06 17.89 11.79
C GLN A 77 -4.59 16.74 12.69
N SER A 78 -5.55 16.08 13.32
CA SER A 78 -5.34 14.83 14.05
C SER A 78 -5.18 13.66 13.07
N VAL A 79 -3.93 13.40 12.66
CA VAL A 79 -3.61 12.38 11.66
C VAL A 79 -3.01 11.13 12.30
N SER A 80 -3.67 9.99 12.05
CA SER A 80 -3.22 8.67 12.46
C SER A 80 -2.99 7.75 11.25
N ILE A 81 -2.22 6.68 11.46
CA ILE A 81 -1.96 5.66 10.44
C ILE A 81 -2.39 4.32 11.03
N THR A 82 -3.25 3.59 10.31
CA THR A 82 -3.72 2.27 10.74
C THR A 82 -3.16 1.16 9.86
N ARG A 83 -2.86 0.05 10.52
CA ARG A 83 -2.53 -1.24 9.90
C ARG A 83 -3.64 -2.27 10.14
N GLU A 84 -4.71 -1.86 10.82
CA GLU A 84 -5.88 -2.70 10.97
C GLU A 84 -6.54 -2.86 9.61
N PRO A 85 -7.11 -4.03 9.30
CA PRO A 85 -7.84 -4.21 8.05
C PRO A 85 -8.96 -3.17 7.93
N ALA A 86 -9.13 -2.59 6.75
CA ALA A 86 -10.12 -1.54 6.46
C ALA A 86 -11.54 -1.84 6.99
N TYR A 87 -11.91 -3.13 7.10
CA TYR A 87 -13.22 -3.61 7.52
C TYR A 87 -13.43 -3.75 9.05
N ARG A 88 -12.38 -3.74 9.89
CA ARG A 88 -12.47 -4.29 11.25
C ARG A 88 -13.00 -3.33 12.34
N ARG A 89 -13.10 -2.02 12.08
CA ARG A 89 -13.81 -1.07 12.97
C ARG A 89 -14.08 0.24 12.23
N ALA A 90 -15.34 0.64 12.16
CA ALA A 90 -15.73 1.92 11.57
C ALA A 90 -15.80 2.99 12.66
N ASP A 91 -15.03 4.07 12.51
CA ASP A 91 -15.21 5.28 13.30
C ASP A 91 -15.75 6.38 12.40
N LYS A 92 -17.05 6.65 12.51
CA LYS A 92 -17.75 7.67 11.69
C LYS A 92 -17.25 9.09 11.94
N ARG A 93 -16.44 9.32 12.97
CA ARG A 93 -15.81 10.62 13.25
C ARG A 93 -14.48 10.82 12.54
N LYS A 94 -13.96 9.79 11.86
CA LYS A 94 -12.66 9.83 11.17
C LYS A 94 -12.83 9.65 9.66
N LEU A 95 -12.21 10.56 8.90
CA LEU A 95 -12.02 10.39 7.47
C LEU A 95 -10.91 9.35 7.24
N LYS A 96 -11.25 8.23 6.61
CA LYS A 96 -10.29 7.23 6.18
C LYS A 96 -9.75 7.57 4.80
N ILE A 97 -8.42 7.64 4.65
CA ILE A 97 -7.77 7.80 3.35
C ILE A 97 -7.16 6.46 2.96
N ILE A 98 -7.59 5.94 1.82
CA ILE A 98 -7.14 4.67 1.23
C ILE A 98 -6.50 4.97 -0.11
N THR A 99 -5.25 4.57 -0.28
CA THR A 99 -4.57 4.63 -1.59
C THR A 99 -4.64 3.25 -2.24
N VAL A 100 -5.07 3.18 -3.50
CA VAL A 100 -5.25 1.92 -4.21
C VAL A 100 -3.92 1.47 -4.84
N PRO A 101 -3.36 0.30 -4.47
CA PRO A 101 -2.10 -0.15 -5.03
C PRO A 101 -2.25 -0.69 -6.46
N VAL A 102 -1.20 -0.49 -7.25
CA VAL A 102 -1.09 -0.94 -8.66
C VAL A 102 -1.02 -2.46 -8.82
N GLY A 103 -0.47 -3.15 -7.81
CA GLY A 103 -0.19 -4.58 -7.84
C GLY A 103 -1.33 -5.46 -7.33
N PHE A 104 -0.94 -6.66 -6.90
CA PHE A 104 -1.80 -7.56 -6.14
C PHE A 104 -1.97 -7.03 -4.72
N PHE A 105 -3.20 -6.98 -4.22
CA PHE A 105 -3.50 -6.69 -2.83
C PHE A 105 -4.52 -7.69 -2.30
N PRO A 106 -4.46 -8.04 -1.01
CA PRO A 106 -5.04 -9.26 -0.47
C PRO A 106 -6.56 -9.27 -0.33
N VAL A 107 -7.22 -8.12 -0.52
CA VAL A 107 -8.66 -7.93 -0.31
C VAL A 107 -9.21 -7.17 -1.50
N ALA A 108 -10.18 -7.71 -2.22
CA ALA A 108 -10.78 -7.00 -3.34
C ALA A 108 -11.61 -5.81 -2.83
N LEU A 109 -11.67 -4.70 -3.59
CA LEU A 109 -12.29 -3.45 -3.09
C LEU A 109 -13.80 -3.61 -2.80
N ASP A 110 -14.45 -4.56 -3.47
CA ASP A 110 -15.84 -4.97 -3.28
C ASP A 110 -16.10 -5.74 -1.98
N GLU A 111 -15.07 -6.36 -1.41
CA GLU A 111 -15.14 -6.99 -0.08
C GLU A 111 -15.04 -5.96 1.07
N ILE A 112 -14.75 -4.70 0.76
CA ILE A 112 -14.58 -3.62 1.75
C ILE A 112 -15.91 -2.90 1.94
N GLU A 113 -16.56 -3.15 3.07
CA GLU A 113 -17.70 -2.32 3.49
C GLU A 113 -17.22 -0.96 3.99
N PHE A 114 -17.41 0.10 3.18
CA PHE A 114 -17.09 1.49 3.53
C PHE A 114 -18.09 2.08 4.54
N LYS A 115 -18.03 1.63 5.80
CA LYS A 115 -18.95 2.04 6.88
C LYS A 115 -18.62 3.38 7.54
N GLN A 116 -17.56 4.05 7.10
CA GLN A 116 -17.16 5.38 7.56
C GLN A 116 -16.77 6.24 6.35
N PRO A 117 -16.79 7.58 6.49
CA PRO A 117 -16.27 8.50 5.48
C PRO A 117 -14.90 8.06 4.95
N THR A 118 -14.82 7.83 3.64
CA THR A 118 -13.63 7.26 3.02
C THR A 118 -13.27 8.01 1.74
N LEU A 119 -12.02 8.48 1.65
CA LEU A 119 -11.40 8.97 0.44
C LEU A 119 -10.53 7.87 -0.18
N ILE A 120 -10.90 7.42 -1.37
CA ILE A 120 -10.15 6.48 -2.20
C ILE A 120 -9.32 7.29 -3.19
N VAL A 121 -8.00 7.14 -3.13
CA VAL A 121 -7.08 7.78 -4.08
C VAL A 121 -6.64 6.75 -5.11
N LEU A 122 -6.90 7.03 -6.38
CA LEU A 122 -6.60 6.11 -7.47
C LEU A 122 -5.10 6.14 -7.83
N PRO A 123 -4.56 5.05 -8.38
CA PRO A 123 -3.18 5.03 -8.81
C PRO A 123 -3.04 5.63 -10.22
N LYS A 124 -1.83 6.09 -10.53
CA LYS A 124 -1.46 6.52 -11.89
C LYS A 124 -0.13 5.93 -12.32
N TRP A 125 0.87 5.95 -11.45
CA TRP A 125 2.25 5.65 -11.83
C TRP A 125 2.59 4.17 -11.67
N GLN A 126 3.37 3.63 -12.60
CA GLN A 126 4.10 2.38 -12.44
C GLN A 126 5.57 2.70 -12.27
N THR A 127 6.12 2.26 -11.14
CA THR A 127 7.51 2.53 -10.80
C THR A 127 8.21 1.26 -10.31
N ARG A 128 9.53 1.35 -10.21
CA ARG A 128 10.36 0.33 -9.56
C ARG A 128 11.29 1.01 -8.56
N PRO A 129 11.65 0.33 -7.45
CA PRO A 129 12.66 0.82 -6.54
C PRO A 129 13.96 1.18 -7.27
N MET A 130 14.61 2.26 -6.83
CA MET A 130 15.92 2.66 -7.33
C MET A 130 17.02 1.93 -6.52
N PRO A 131 17.87 1.12 -7.18
CA PRO A 131 19.00 0.48 -6.50
C PRO A 131 19.89 1.50 -5.81
N GLY A 132 20.37 1.16 -4.61
CA GLY A 132 21.23 2.03 -3.80
C GLY A 132 20.53 3.20 -3.09
N HIS A 133 19.24 3.46 -3.36
CA HIS A 133 18.52 4.60 -2.80
C HIS A 133 17.21 4.17 -2.14
N LYS A 134 17.24 3.96 -0.82
CA LYS A 134 16.08 3.47 -0.05
C LYS A 134 14.90 4.43 -0.16
N GLY A 135 13.73 3.90 -0.53
CA GLY A 135 12.49 4.69 -0.70
C GLY A 135 12.43 5.52 -1.97
N TRP A 136 13.48 5.51 -2.81
CA TRP A 136 13.43 6.15 -4.11
C TRP A 136 12.84 5.20 -5.14
N VAL A 137 12.15 5.80 -6.11
CA VAL A 137 11.56 5.07 -7.22
C VAL A 137 11.99 5.72 -8.53
N ARG A 138 11.98 4.92 -9.59
CA ARG A 138 12.18 5.39 -10.96
C ARG A 138 11.04 4.93 -11.84
N LYS A 139 10.69 5.74 -12.84
CA LYS A 139 9.74 5.37 -13.90
C LYS A 139 10.18 4.07 -14.57
N LEU A 140 9.21 3.30 -15.06
CA LEU A 140 9.49 2.18 -15.94
C LEU A 140 9.92 2.70 -17.32
N ASN A 141 10.82 1.95 -17.97
CA ASN A 141 11.29 2.23 -19.32
C ASN A 141 10.70 1.16 -20.26
N ALA A 142 10.72 1.46 -21.56
CA ALA A 142 10.32 0.52 -22.61
C ALA A 142 10.94 -0.88 -22.39
N PRO A 143 10.18 -1.98 -22.61
CA PRO A 143 8.81 -2.03 -23.14
C PRO A 143 7.70 -1.75 -22.11
N ASN A 144 8.04 -1.56 -20.83
CA ASN A 144 7.05 -1.31 -19.78
C ASN A 144 6.64 0.17 -19.74
N LYS A 145 5.33 0.43 -19.70
CA LYS A 145 4.80 1.79 -19.58
C LYS A 145 4.88 2.27 -18.12
N PRO A 146 5.19 3.55 -17.87
CA PRO A 146 5.27 4.09 -16.51
C PRO A 146 3.89 4.45 -15.94
N ILE A 147 2.79 4.03 -16.56
CA ILE A 147 1.43 4.42 -16.19
C ILE A 147 0.53 3.19 -16.16
N VAL A 148 -0.30 3.09 -15.12
CA VAL A 148 -1.23 1.98 -14.91
C VAL A 148 -2.29 1.97 -16.01
N PRO A 149 -2.58 0.85 -16.69
CA PRO A 149 -3.67 0.81 -17.67
C PRO A 149 -5.02 1.14 -17.05
N VAL A 150 -5.78 2.04 -17.68
CA VAL A 150 -7.11 2.51 -17.18
C VAL A 150 -8.06 1.34 -16.92
N GLY A 151 -8.15 0.37 -17.82
CA GLY A 151 -9.04 -0.78 -17.66
C GLY A 151 -8.80 -1.58 -16.37
N ARG A 152 -7.56 -1.62 -15.85
CA ARG A 152 -7.27 -2.28 -14.55
C ARG A 152 -7.83 -1.51 -13.37
N ILE A 153 -7.93 -0.19 -13.47
CA ILE A 153 -8.50 0.68 -12.43
C ILE A 153 -10.02 0.59 -12.50
N SER A 154 -10.60 0.75 -13.69
CA SER A 154 -12.05 0.68 -13.90
C SER A 154 -12.65 -0.63 -13.40
N GLN A 155 -12.06 -1.77 -13.78
CA GLN A 155 -12.52 -3.10 -13.34
C GLN A 155 -12.57 -3.24 -11.81
N LYS A 156 -11.62 -2.63 -11.09
CA LYS A 156 -11.55 -2.70 -9.62
C LYS A 156 -12.55 -1.77 -8.94
N LEU A 157 -12.97 -0.69 -9.59
CA LEU A 157 -13.91 0.30 -9.03
C LEU A 157 -15.36 0.01 -9.38
N THR A 158 -15.64 -0.69 -10.49
CA THR A 158 -17.00 -1.01 -10.93
C THR A 158 -17.94 -1.51 -9.83
N PRO A 159 -17.51 -2.39 -8.89
CA PRO A 159 -18.39 -2.84 -7.81
C PRO A 159 -18.85 -1.73 -6.86
N ILE A 160 -18.07 -0.65 -6.73
CA ILE A 160 -18.34 0.48 -5.84
C ILE A 160 -19.05 1.61 -6.59
N THR A 161 -18.62 1.88 -7.83
CA THR A 161 -19.03 3.06 -8.59
C THR A 161 -20.07 2.78 -9.66
N GLY A 162 -20.28 1.52 -10.02
CA GLY A 162 -20.85 1.17 -11.32
C GLY A 162 -19.88 1.51 -12.46
N GLU A 163 -20.41 1.60 -13.68
CA GLU A 163 -19.63 1.97 -14.86
C GLU A 163 -19.05 3.39 -14.72
N ILE A 164 -17.74 3.49 -14.97
CA ILE A 164 -16.98 4.74 -14.91
C ILE A 164 -16.10 4.87 -16.14
N GLU A 165 -15.86 6.12 -16.52
CA GLU A 165 -14.89 6.50 -17.53
C GLU A 165 -13.72 7.21 -16.84
N ILE A 166 -12.50 6.75 -17.12
CA ILE A 166 -11.29 7.40 -16.66
C ILE A 166 -10.55 7.88 -17.90
N THR A 167 -10.31 9.18 -17.98
CA THR A 167 -9.57 9.78 -19.09
C THR A 167 -8.23 10.31 -18.60
N ARG A 168 -7.26 10.42 -19.51
CA ARG A 168 -5.95 11.03 -19.23
C ARG A 168 -5.62 12.05 -20.29
N SER A 169 -5.37 13.28 -19.85
CA SER A 169 -4.98 14.36 -20.74
C SER A 169 -3.55 14.15 -21.25
N ASN A 170 -3.29 14.48 -22.51
CA ASN A 170 -1.94 14.54 -23.09
C ASN A 170 -1.32 15.93 -23.00
N LYS A 171 -2.01 16.88 -22.37
CA LYS A 171 -1.60 18.27 -22.22
C LYS A 171 -0.78 18.45 -20.95
N ASP A 172 0.52 18.24 -21.09
CA ASP A 172 1.45 18.33 -19.97
C ASP A 172 1.87 19.79 -19.73
N SER A 173 2.02 20.19 -18.46
CA SER A 173 2.51 21.53 -18.06
C SER A 173 1.66 22.73 -18.53
N GLU A 174 0.43 22.51 -18.96
CA GLU A 174 -0.52 23.60 -19.23
C GLU A 174 -1.17 24.11 -17.93
N ARG A 175 -1.66 25.36 -17.95
CA ARG A 175 -2.45 25.87 -16.82
C ARG A 175 -3.80 25.19 -16.81
N VAL A 176 -4.17 24.62 -15.67
CA VAL A 176 -5.47 24.01 -15.43
C VAL A 176 -6.14 24.74 -14.28
N HIS A 177 -7.38 25.13 -14.50
CA HIS A 177 -8.23 25.68 -13.46
C HIS A 177 -8.97 24.56 -12.74
N ILE A 178 -9.02 24.63 -11.42
CA ILE A 178 -9.76 23.71 -10.56
C ILE A 178 -10.83 24.52 -9.86
N GLN A 179 -12.08 24.16 -10.10
CA GLN A 179 -13.23 24.83 -9.51
C GLN A 179 -14.16 23.80 -8.84
N PRO A 180 -14.96 24.24 -7.86
CA PRO A 180 -16.04 23.45 -7.31
C PRO A 180 -17.06 23.11 -8.40
N ALA A 181 -17.60 21.90 -8.37
CA ALA A 181 -18.66 21.49 -9.30
C ALA A 181 -19.98 22.24 -9.06
N ASN A 182 -20.23 22.67 -7.81
CA ASN A 182 -21.36 23.51 -7.45
C ASN A 182 -20.87 24.92 -7.07
N ARG A 183 -21.31 25.92 -7.84
CA ARG A 183 -20.92 27.33 -7.72
C ARG A 183 -21.55 28.06 -6.53
N ASP A 184 -22.54 27.46 -5.87
CA ASP A 184 -23.19 28.06 -4.69
C ASP A 184 -22.38 27.92 -3.40
N THR A 185 -21.19 27.30 -3.46
CA THR A 185 -20.30 27.19 -2.30
C THR A 185 -19.15 28.19 -2.39
N ASP A 186 -18.84 28.83 -1.27
CA ASP A 186 -17.71 29.75 -1.02
C ASP A 186 -16.35 29.01 -1.01
N SER A 187 -16.21 28.08 -1.96
CA SER A 187 -15.10 27.16 -2.08
C SER A 187 -14.01 27.78 -2.94
N ALA A 188 -12.77 27.69 -2.47
CA ALA A 188 -11.61 28.20 -3.18
C ALA A 188 -11.45 27.58 -4.57
N GLU A 189 -11.15 28.42 -5.55
CA GLU A 189 -10.65 28.04 -6.86
C GLU A 189 -9.13 27.95 -6.85
N TYR A 190 -8.57 27.07 -7.66
CA TYR A 190 -7.13 26.87 -7.76
C TYR A 190 -6.69 26.94 -9.21
N GLN A 191 -5.50 27.47 -9.43
CA GLN A 191 -4.82 27.41 -10.72
C GLN A 191 -3.49 26.71 -10.55
N ILE A 192 -3.32 25.58 -11.25
CA ILE A 192 -2.10 24.78 -11.19
C ILE A 192 -1.51 24.60 -12.59
N PHE A 193 -0.24 24.22 -12.66
CA PHE A 193 0.32 23.61 -13.86
C PHE A 193 0.02 22.12 -13.85
N ASN A 194 -0.49 21.61 -14.97
CA ASN A 194 -1.01 20.27 -15.07
C ASN A 194 0.06 19.21 -14.82
N PHE A 195 -0.40 18.05 -14.33
CA PHE A 195 0.42 16.86 -14.22
C PHE A 195 0.57 16.19 -15.57
N GLU A 196 1.68 15.46 -15.73
CA GLU A 196 1.81 14.51 -16.82
C GLU A 196 0.67 13.48 -16.73
N ASN A 197 -0.07 13.34 -17.83
CA ASN A 197 -1.20 12.41 -17.92
C ASN A 197 -2.30 12.64 -16.85
N LEU A 198 -2.72 13.89 -16.64
CA LEU A 198 -3.79 14.23 -15.68
C LEU A 198 -4.99 13.31 -15.83
N GLN A 199 -5.28 12.57 -14.76
CA GLN A 199 -6.34 11.58 -14.70
C GLN A 199 -7.63 12.22 -14.20
N THR A 200 -8.72 12.11 -14.96
CA THR A 200 -10.07 12.50 -14.54
C THR A 200 -10.97 11.27 -14.47
N ILE A 201 -12.07 11.37 -13.73
CA ILE A 201 -13.05 10.29 -13.58
C ILE A 201 -14.47 10.84 -13.73
N ASP A 202 -15.30 10.14 -14.50
CA ASP A 202 -16.72 10.43 -14.63
C ASP A 202 -17.54 9.13 -14.58
N GLY A 203 -18.83 9.24 -14.27
CA GLY A 203 -19.74 8.11 -14.19
C GLY A 203 -21.11 8.48 -13.66
N LYS A 204 -22.14 7.70 -14.00
CA LYS A 204 -23.54 7.98 -13.66
C LYS A 204 -23.82 8.05 -12.15
N ASN A 205 -23.04 7.34 -11.35
CA ASN A 205 -23.19 7.31 -9.88
C ASN A 205 -22.13 8.16 -9.17
N LEU A 206 -21.38 8.99 -9.90
CA LEU A 206 -20.41 9.91 -9.33
C LEU A 206 -20.98 11.33 -9.35
N LEU A 207 -20.95 11.97 -8.18
CA LEU A 207 -21.32 13.36 -7.99
C LEU A 207 -20.03 14.19 -7.90
N PRO A 208 -19.66 14.95 -8.95
CA PRO A 208 -18.46 15.78 -8.91
C PRO A 208 -18.46 16.77 -7.75
N ILE A 209 -17.31 16.95 -7.12
CA ILE A 209 -17.04 17.95 -6.08
C ILE A 209 -16.07 19.00 -6.61
N TYR A 210 -14.97 18.56 -7.23
CA TYR A 210 -14.04 19.42 -7.94
C TYR A 210 -13.89 18.96 -9.38
N ILE A 211 -13.93 19.92 -10.28
CA ILE A 211 -13.77 19.73 -11.71
C ILE A 211 -12.60 20.57 -12.20
N THR A 212 -11.97 20.07 -13.24
CA THR A 212 -10.96 20.80 -14.00
C THR A 212 -11.47 21.10 -15.40
N ASP A 213 -10.73 21.89 -16.16
CA ASP A 213 -10.96 22.10 -17.59
C ASP A 213 -10.91 20.79 -18.41
N GLN A 214 -10.46 19.69 -17.82
CA GLN A 214 -10.33 18.37 -18.45
C GLN A 214 -11.35 17.34 -17.90
N GLY A 215 -12.17 17.71 -16.91
CA GLY A 215 -13.18 16.85 -16.29
C GLY A 215 -13.05 16.72 -14.76
N PRO A 216 -13.90 15.90 -14.12
CA PRO A 216 -13.95 15.77 -12.67
C PRO A 216 -12.71 15.08 -12.09
N VAL A 217 -12.21 15.62 -10.98
CA VAL A 217 -11.02 15.10 -10.28
C VAL A 217 -11.32 14.58 -8.88
N LEU A 218 -12.31 15.16 -8.21
CA LEU A 218 -12.85 14.62 -6.97
C LEU A 218 -14.35 14.42 -7.14
N ALA A 219 -14.84 13.22 -6.84
CA ALA A 219 -16.26 12.92 -6.88
C ALA A 219 -16.70 12.09 -5.67
N GLN A 220 -17.95 12.25 -5.25
CA GLN A 220 -18.60 11.41 -4.26
C GLN A 220 -19.39 10.30 -4.96
N VAL A 221 -19.32 9.08 -4.46
CA VAL A 221 -20.21 7.99 -4.89
C VAL A 221 -21.60 8.27 -4.33
N LYS A 222 -22.61 8.31 -5.20
CA LYS A 222 -24.00 8.63 -4.86
C LYS A 222 -24.51 7.78 -3.68
N ASP A 223 -25.28 8.40 -2.80
CA ASP A 223 -25.91 7.76 -1.64
C ASP A 223 -24.91 7.10 -0.65
N SER A 224 -23.64 7.52 -0.67
CA SER A 224 -22.58 6.99 0.20
C SER A 224 -21.71 8.11 0.80
N GLN A 225 -20.85 7.77 1.76
CA GLN A 225 -19.77 8.64 2.25
C GLN A 225 -18.41 8.27 1.65
N THR A 226 -18.40 7.71 0.45
CA THR A 226 -17.20 7.33 -0.29
C THR A 226 -16.88 8.39 -1.34
N PHE A 227 -15.63 8.81 -1.37
CA PHE A 227 -15.10 9.82 -2.27
C PHE A 227 -13.96 9.22 -3.09
N ILE A 228 -13.80 9.67 -4.32
CA ILE A 228 -12.77 9.19 -5.24
C ILE A 228 -11.98 10.38 -5.75
N LEU A 229 -10.68 10.37 -5.49
CA LEU A 229 -9.71 11.26 -6.09
C LEU A 229 -9.08 10.56 -7.29
N SER A 230 -9.32 11.10 -8.48
CA SER A 230 -8.92 10.48 -9.74
C SER A 230 -7.42 10.48 -9.96
N ASP A 231 -6.70 11.55 -9.60
CA ASP A 231 -5.25 11.66 -9.82
C ASP A 231 -4.49 11.72 -8.50
N PRO A 232 -3.57 10.78 -8.22
CA PRO A 232 -2.79 10.79 -6.99
C PRO A 232 -1.80 11.97 -6.93
N ASP A 233 -1.47 12.61 -8.04
CA ASP A 233 -0.55 13.75 -8.07
C ASP A 233 -1.13 14.99 -7.38
N PHE A 234 -2.44 15.04 -7.10
CA PHE A 234 -2.98 16.08 -6.22
C PHE A 234 -2.56 15.92 -4.75
N MET A 235 -2.02 14.76 -4.36
CA MET A 235 -1.74 14.43 -2.96
C MET A 235 -0.38 13.75 -2.72
N ASN A 236 0.33 13.32 -3.76
CA ASN A 236 1.60 12.64 -3.60
C ASN A 236 2.75 13.59 -3.21
N THR A 237 3.81 12.98 -2.67
CA THR A 237 4.96 13.72 -2.11
C THR A 237 5.69 14.54 -3.18
N HIS A 238 5.72 14.10 -4.44
CA HIS A 238 6.37 14.87 -5.51
C HIS A 238 5.66 16.19 -5.78
N SER A 239 4.34 16.17 -5.94
CA SER A 239 3.58 17.32 -6.41
C SER A 239 3.24 18.32 -5.32
N ILE A 240 3.00 17.87 -4.09
CA ILE A 240 2.69 18.75 -2.94
C ILE A 240 3.88 19.62 -2.50
N THR A 241 5.05 19.48 -3.13
CA THR A 241 6.14 20.46 -2.98
C THR A 241 5.76 21.85 -3.50
N LYS A 242 4.73 21.94 -4.35
CA LYS A 242 4.15 23.20 -4.83
C LYS A 242 3.06 23.65 -3.86
N SER A 243 3.16 24.89 -3.37
CA SER A 243 2.24 25.45 -2.36
C SER A 243 0.77 25.38 -2.78
N THR A 244 0.43 25.69 -4.03
CA THR A 244 -0.95 25.62 -4.53
C THR A 244 -1.52 24.20 -4.49
N ILE A 245 -0.69 23.19 -4.78
CA ILE A 245 -1.11 21.78 -4.75
C ILE A 245 -1.25 21.31 -3.30
N ALA A 246 -0.32 21.68 -2.42
CA ALA A 246 -0.44 21.42 -0.99
C ALA A 246 -1.73 22.03 -0.41
N ALA A 247 -2.04 23.27 -0.76
CA ALA A 247 -3.27 23.95 -0.34
C ALA A 247 -4.52 23.23 -0.88
N PHE A 248 -4.52 22.82 -2.15
CA PHE A 248 -5.63 22.06 -2.71
C PHE A 248 -5.79 20.68 -2.04
N ALA A 249 -4.69 19.98 -1.74
CA ALA A 249 -4.72 18.70 -1.04
C ALA A 249 -5.33 18.82 0.36
N ASP A 250 -4.96 19.87 1.11
CA ASP A 250 -5.54 20.19 2.41
C ASP A 250 -7.04 20.54 2.28
N ASN A 251 -7.39 21.32 1.26
CA ASN A 251 -8.78 21.69 0.99
C ASN A 251 -9.67 20.50 0.61
N ILE A 252 -9.16 19.51 -0.13
CA ILE A 252 -9.88 18.24 -0.38
C ILE A 252 -10.25 17.57 0.95
N VAL A 253 -9.29 17.46 1.87
CA VAL A 253 -9.51 16.83 3.18
C VAL A 253 -10.53 17.62 4.00
N ASN A 254 -10.36 18.94 4.11
CA ASN A 254 -11.27 19.80 4.86
C ASN A 254 -12.69 19.76 4.27
N ARG A 255 -12.83 19.81 2.94
CA ARG A 255 -14.13 19.74 2.26
C ARG A 255 -14.86 18.43 2.53
N ILE A 256 -14.14 17.31 2.54
CA ILE A 256 -14.74 16.01 2.87
C ILE A 256 -15.12 15.98 4.36
N GLN A 257 -14.28 16.53 5.24
CA GLN A 257 -14.56 16.62 6.68
C GLN A 257 -15.81 17.44 6.97
N GLU A 258 -15.94 18.63 6.37
CA GLU A 258 -17.15 19.49 6.45
C GLU A 258 -18.40 18.74 6.00
N LYS A 259 -18.32 18.06 4.85
CA LYS A 259 -19.46 17.33 4.27
C LYS A 259 -19.88 16.11 5.09
N THR A 260 -18.96 15.52 5.85
CA THR A 260 -19.19 14.26 6.58
C THR A 260 -19.26 14.43 8.10
N GLY A 261 -18.94 15.61 8.62
CA GLY A 261 -18.82 15.88 10.05
C GLY A 261 -17.64 15.18 10.72
N THR A 262 -16.62 14.77 9.96
CA THR A 262 -15.42 14.11 10.51
C THR A 262 -14.42 15.13 11.03
N ARG A 263 -13.58 14.72 12.00
CA ARG A 263 -12.62 15.60 12.68
C ARG A 263 -11.18 15.08 12.65
N ASP A 264 -11.01 13.77 12.60
CA ASP A 264 -9.68 13.16 12.50
C ASP A 264 -9.48 12.55 11.10
N VAL A 265 -8.22 12.34 10.74
CA VAL A 265 -7.82 11.64 9.52
C VAL A 265 -7.09 10.35 9.89
N VAL A 266 -7.42 9.27 9.21
CA VAL A 266 -6.73 7.99 9.35
C VAL A 266 -6.29 7.46 7.98
N PHE A 267 -4.98 7.27 7.80
CA PHE A 267 -4.45 6.63 6.60
C PHE A 267 -4.44 5.11 6.77
N ASP A 268 -5.04 4.42 5.80
CA ASP A 268 -5.11 2.97 5.78
C ASP A 268 -3.92 2.38 4.99
N LEU A 269 -3.21 1.44 5.60
CA LEU A 269 -2.11 0.71 4.97
C LEU A 269 -2.44 -0.76 4.67
N SER A 270 -3.67 -1.21 4.93
CA SER A 270 -4.05 -2.61 4.82
C SER A 270 -3.92 -3.12 3.40
N LEU A 271 -4.27 -2.31 2.40
CA LEU A 271 -4.13 -2.67 0.98
C LEU A 271 -2.66 -2.77 0.54
N HIS A 272 -1.74 -2.13 1.24
CA HIS A 272 -0.31 -2.14 0.94
C HIS A 272 0.44 -3.27 1.67
N GLY A 273 -0.28 -4.25 2.23
CA GLY A 273 0.31 -5.43 2.87
C GLY A 273 1.01 -5.13 4.20
N PHE A 274 0.66 -4.01 4.84
CA PHE A 274 1.09 -3.68 6.21
C PHE A 274 0.13 -4.18 7.27
N THR A 275 -0.91 -4.94 6.90
CA THR A 275 -1.74 -5.61 7.89
C THR A 275 -0.86 -6.42 8.82
N GLY A 276 -1.06 -6.23 10.12
CA GLY A 276 -0.40 -7.06 11.12
C GLY A 276 -0.91 -8.48 10.98
N SER A 277 -0.23 -9.31 10.19
CA SER A 277 -0.51 -10.73 10.16
C SER A 277 -0.05 -11.29 11.50
N GLN A 278 -1.00 -11.56 12.40
CA GLN A 278 -0.79 -12.54 13.45
C GLN A 278 -0.75 -13.91 12.75
N ASN A 279 0.38 -14.23 12.15
CA ASN A 279 0.64 -15.59 11.71
C ASN A 279 0.82 -16.47 12.96
N LEU A 280 0.48 -17.76 12.86
CA LEU A 280 0.50 -18.67 14.01
C LEU A 280 1.88 -18.74 14.68
N ILE A 281 2.96 -18.58 13.91
CA ILE A 281 4.34 -18.54 14.41
C ILE A 281 4.53 -17.32 15.32
N LYS A 282 4.19 -16.13 14.83
CA LYS A 282 4.26 -14.89 15.60
C LYS A 282 3.34 -14.92 16.81
N LEU A 283 2.15 -15.52 16.68
CA LEU A 283 1.23 -15.69 17.79
C LEU A 283 1.86 -16.57 18.87
N ALA A 284 2.41 -17.74 18.51
CA ALA A 284 3.10 -18.65 19.41
C ALA A 284 4.36 -18.03 20.06
N LEU A 285 5.01 -17.08 19.38
CA LEU A 285 6.23 -16.42 19.88
C LEU A 285 5.99 -15.07 20.56
N THR A 286 4.74 -14.61 20.69
CA THR A 286 4.41 -13.33 21.36
C THR A 286 3.47 -13.56 22.55
N ALA A 287 3.46 -12.61 23.48
CA ALA A 287 2.57 -12.67 24.63
C ALA A 287 1.09 -12.58 24.18
N PRO A 288 0.16 -13.32 24.83
CA PRO A 288 0.34 -14.19 26.00
C PRO A 288 0.77 -15.64 25.67
N PHE A 289 0.78 -16.06 24.41
CA PHE A 289 0.92 -17.48 24.03
C PHE A 289 2.34 -18.02 24.14
N LEU A 290 3.36 -17.15 24.18
CA LEU A 290 4.76 -17.57 24.38
C LEU A 290 4.93 -18.49 25.60
N GLY A 291 4.25 -18.20 26.71
CA GLY A 291 4.31 -19.05 27.91
C GLY A 291 3.76 -20.46 27.65
N ALA A 292 2.64 -20.56 26.93
CA ALA A 292 2.04 -21.84 26.56
C ALA A 292 2.91 -22.62 25.56
N THR A 293 3.51 -21.94 24.58
CA THR A 293 4.41 -22.55 23.60
C THR A 293 5.70 -23.07 24.24
N LEU A 294 6.30 -22.32 25.18
CA LEU A 294 7.46 -22.78 25.94
C LEU A 294 7.13 -23.97 26.83
N ALA A 295 5.97 -23.97 27.49
CA ALA A 295 5.53 -25.08 28.34
C ALA A 295 5.25 -26.37 27.54
N LEU A 296 4.82 -26.28 26.28
CA LEU A 296 4.64 -27.44 25.41
C LEU A 296 5.97 -28.05 24.94
N LEU A 297 7.03 -27.25 24.87
CA LEU A 297 8.35 -27.66 24.37
C LEU A 297 9.32 -28.10 25.48
N ALA A 298 9.00 -27.78 26.74
CA ALA A 298 9.77 -28.13 27.93
C ALA A 298 9.43 -29.54 28.43
#